data_AF-U6CNA3-F1
#
_entry.id   AF-U6CNA3-F1
#
_cell.length_a   1.000
_cell.length_b   1.000
_cell.length_c   1.000
_cell.angle_alpha   90.00
_cell.angle_beta   90.00
_cell.angle_gamma   90.00
#
_symmetry.space_group_name_H-M   'P 1'
#
loop_
_entity.id
_entity.type
_entity.pdbx_description
1 polymer ?
#
loop_
_entity_poly.entity_id
_entity_poly.type
_entity_poly.pdbx_seq_one_letter_code
_entity_poly.pdbx_strand_id
1 'polypeptide(L)'
;MDSEEELEYEDADTTDEAEEPDAEREEAGRGPFVGAIPITDCLFCPHHSSSLVKNVAHMTKVHSFFIPDIEYLSDLKGLIRYLGEKVGVGKICLWCNEKGKSFYSTEAVQAHMNDKSHCKLFADGDAALEFADFYDFRSSYPDYKEGEFPDEAELCSERLLGYDDETMELILPSGARLGHRSLMRYYKQRFGLSRAVAVAKNQKAVGRILQQYRALGWTGSTGAALARERDMQYVQRMKSKWLLKTGMKNNATKQMHFRPQVRF
;
A
#
# COMPACT_ATOMS: atom_id res chain seq x y z
N MET A 1 -0.08 -28.96 -43.93
CA MET A 1 -0.99 -27.79 -44.02
C MET A 1 -2.29 -28.39 -44.48
N ASP A 2 -3.04 -28.88 -43.49
CA ASP A 2 -4.33 -29.54 -43.67
C ASP A 2 -5.41 -28.48 -43.79
N SER A 3 -6.33 -28.67 -44.73
CA SER A 3 -7.50 -27.82 -44.89
C SER A 3 -8.66 -28.66 -45.42
N GLU A 4 -9.67 -28.78 -44.56
CA GLU A 4 -11.11 -28.79 -44.86
C GLU A 4 -11.72 -30.11 -45.38
N GLU A 5 -12.30 -30.88 -44.44
CA GLU A 5 -13.48 -31.72 -44.69
C GLU A 5 -14.61 -31.28 -43.74
N GLU A 6 -15.62 -30.62 -44.33
CA GLU A 6 -16.95 -30.41 -43.74
C GLU A 6 -17.70 -31.75 -43.69
N LEU A 7 -18.24 -32.10 -42.51
CA LEU A 7 -19.18 -33.21 -42.36
C LEU A 7 -20.48 -32.70 -41.70
N GLU A 8 -21.54 -32.75 -42.51
CA GLU A 8 -22.94 -32.55 -42.17
C GLU A 8 -23.44 -33.54 -41.10
N TYR A 9 -24.32 -33.06 -40.22
CA TYR A 9 -25.17 -33.90 -39.38
C TYR A 9 -26.61 -33.37 -39.43
N GLU A 10 -27.50 -34.15 -40.06
CA GLU A 10 -28.95 -34.06 -39.86
C GLU A 10 -29.48 -35.41 -39.35
N ASP A 11 -30.18 -35.35 -38.22
CA ASP A 11 -31.61 -35.70 -38.08
C ASP A 11 -32.01 -36.62 -36.90
N ALA A 12 -33.18 -36.24 -36.38
CA ALA A 12 -34.08 -36.65 -35.29
C ALA A 12 -34.07 -38.09 -34.74
N ASP A 13 -34.35 -38.23 -33.42
CA ASP A 13 -35.72 -38.53 -32.95
C ASP A 13 -35.89 -38.49 -31.40
N THR A 14 -36.86 -37.68 -30.97
CA THR A 14 -37.94 -37.85 -29.95
C THR A 14 -37.76 -38.25 -28.46
N THR A 15 -38.37 -37.38 -27.64
CA THR A 15 -39.21 -37.57 -26.42
C THR A 15 -38.66 -38.26 -25.17
N ASP A 16 -38.56 -37.49 -24.08
CA ASP A 16 -39.30 -37.80 -22.84
C ASP A 16 -39.47 -36.53 -21.97
N GLU A 17 -40.73 -36.11 -21.79
CA GLU A 17 -41.14 -35.10 -20.80
C GLU A 17 -41.23 -35.79 -19.44
N ALA A 18 -40.34 -35.45 -18.51
CA ALA A 18 -40.48 -35.79 -17.10
C ALA A 18 -40.72 -34.52 -16.30
N GLU A 19 -41.96 -34.38 -15.84
CA GLU A 19 -42.44 -33.38 -14.90
C GLU A 19 -41.63 -33.46 -13.59
N GLU A 20 -40.92 -32.38 -13.25
CA GLU A 20 -40.31 -32.18 -11.93
C GLU A 20 -41.42 -31.80 -10.94
N PRO A 21 -41.72 -32.59 -9.89
CA PRO A 21 -42.58 -32.14 -8.82
C PRO A 21 -41.78 -31.22 -7.88
N ASP A 22 -42.26 -29.98 -7.76
CA ASP A 22 -41.89 -29.01 -6.74
C ASP A 22 -41.93 -29.66 -5.34
N ALA A 23 -40.77 -30.07 -4.86
CA ALA A 23 -40.57 -30.43 -3.47
C ALA A 23 -40.33 -29.13 -2.69
N GLU A 24 -41.43 -28.49 -2.28
CA GLU A 24 -41.45 -27.56 -1.14
C GLU A 24 -40.86 -28.31 0.07
N ARG A 25 -39.54 -28.18 0.29
CA ARG A 25 -38.87 -28.76 1.44
C ARG A 25 -38.97 -27.80 2.62
N GLU A 26 -39.76 -28.25 3.59
CA GLU A 26 -39.96 -27.69 4.91
C GLU A 26 -38.65 -27.18 5.56
N GLU A 27 -38.49 -25.86 5.56
CA GLU A 27 -37.61 -25.09 6.44
C GLU A 27 -38.26 -25.02 7.84
N ALA A 28 -38.24 -26.12 8.61
CA ALA A 28 -38.55 -26.08 10.04
C ALA A 28 -38.14 -27.37 10.76
N GLY A 29 -36.86 -27.47 11.15
CA GLY A 29 -36.44 -28.40 12.21
C GLY A 29 -35.30 -29.34 11.85
N ARG A 30 -34.11 -28.82 11.56
CA ARG A 30 -32.86 -29.59 11.68
C ARG A 30 -32.68 -29.99 13.15
N GLY A 31 -33.10 -31.20 13.51
CA GLY A 31 -32.68 -31.84 14.76
C GLY A 31 -31.15 -31.95 14.82
N PRO A 32 -30.54 -32.13 16.01
CA PRO A 32 -29.08 -32.24 16.11
C PRO A 32 -28.57 -33.35 15.19
N PHE A 33 -27.59 -33.05 14.35
CA PHE A 33 -26.90 -34.08 13.56
C PHE A 33 -26.41 -35.17 14.50
N VAL A 34 -26.70 -36.42 14.15
CA VAL A 34 -26.25 -37.58 14.93
C VAL A 34 -24.72 -37.57 14.96
N GLY A 35 -24.14 -37.20 16.10
CA GLY A 35 -22.69 -37.06 16.30
C GLY A 35 -22.16 -35.62 16.45
N ALA A 36 -23.01 -34.59 16.39
CA ALA A 36 -22.61 -33.24 16.73
C ALA A 36 -22.38 -33.08 18.25
N ILE A 37 -21.28 -32.43 18.62
CA ILE A 37 -20.98 -32.13 20.02
C ILE A 37 -21.94 -31.03 20.48
N PRO A 38 -22.70 -31.21 21.58
CA PRO A 38 -23.60 -30.19 22.06
C PRO A 38 -22.83 -28.98 22.56
N ILE A 39 -23.46 -27.81 22.54
CA ILE A 39 -22.84 -26.53 22.93
C ILE A 39 -22.43 -26.50 24.42
N THR A 40 -22.96 -27.42 25.22
CA THR A 40 -22.60 -27.61 26.64
C THR A 40 -21.31 -28.40 26.83
N ASP A 41 -20.90 -29.23 25.86
CA ASP A 41 -19.70 -30.06 25.96
C ASP A 41 -18.48 -29.36 25.36
N CYS A 42 -17.32 -29.57 25.97
CA CYS A 42 -16.07 -29.04 25.46
C CYS A 42 -15.70 -29.69 24.11
N LEU A 43 -15.24 -28.88 23.16
CA LEU A 43 -14.84 -29.38 21.84
C LEU A 43 -13.57 -30.24 21.87
N PHE A 44 -12.70 -30.05 22.87
CA PHE A 44 -11.35 -30.63 22.91
C PHE A 44 -11.17 -31.72 23.96
N CYS A 45 -12.13 -31.90 24.87
CA CYS A 45 -12.02 -32.86 25.98
C CYS A 45 -13.41 -33.36 26.41
N PRO A 46 -13.50 -34.45 27.20
CA PRO A 46 -14.78 -35.01 27.65
C PRO A 46 -15.46 -34.21 28.78
N HIS A 47 -15.12 -32.92 28.96
CA HIS A 47 -15.69 -32.08 30.01
C HIS A 47 -17.06 -31.52 29.62
N HIS A 48 -18.08 -31.80 30.43
CA HIS A 48 -19.42 -31.23 30.30
C HIS A 48 -19.55 -29.96 31.14
N SER A 49 -20.11 -28.89 30.55
CA SER A 49 -20.36 -27.62 31.21
C SER A 49 -21.86 -27.31 31.28
N SER A 50 -22.30 -26.74 32.42
CA SER A 50 -23.71 -26.39 32.65
C SER A 50 -24.27 -25.24 31.78
N SER A 51 -23.40 -24.44 31.14
CA SER A 51 -23.81 -23.31 30.31
C SER A 51 -22.76 -23.03 29.24
N LEU A 52 -23.18 -22.46 28.11
CA LEU A 52 -22.30 -22.06 27.01
C LEU A 52 -21.15 -21.17 27.48
N VAL A 53 -21.45 -20.14 28.29
CA VAL A 53 -20.43 -19.19 28.78
C VAL A 53 -19.37 -19.89 29.64
N LYS A 54 -19.77 -20.84 30.50
CA LYS A 54 -18.82 -21.65 31.29
C LYS A 54 -18.02 -22.60 30.41
N ASN A 55 -18.61 -23.15 29.35
CA ASN A 55 -17.91 -24.00 28.40
C ASN A 55 -16.81 -23.22 27.69
N VAL A 56 -17.14 -22.05 27.13
CA VAL A 56 -16.15 -21.17 26.49
C VAL A 56 -15.07 -20.76 27.49
N ALA A 57 -15.43 -20.40 28.72
CA ALA A 57 -14.45 -20.07 29.76
C ALA A 57 -13.53 -21.26 30.12
N HIS A 58 -14.04 -22.50 30.10
CA HIS A 58 -13.23 -23.71 30.26
C HIS A 58 -12.28 -23.90 29.08
N MET A 59 -12.79 -23.80 27.85
CA MET A 59 -12.01 -23.92 26.61
C MET A 59 -10.87 -22.88 26.56
N THR A 60 -11.13 -21.64 26.97
CA THR A 60 -10.11 -20.58 27.04
C THR A 60 -9.07 -20.84 28.15
N LYS A 61 -9.47 -21.36 29.31
CA LYS A 61 -8.55 -21.60 30.44
C LYS A 61 -7.70 -22.85 30.30
N VAL A 62 -8.31 -23.97 29.88
CA VAL A 62 -7.65 -25.28 29.85
C VAL A 62 -6.99 -25.52 28.50
N HIS A 63 -7.66 -25.17 27.40
CA HIS A 63 -7.21 -25.45 26.04
C HIS A 63 -6.66 -24.22 25.32
N SER A 64 -6.61 -23.05 25.98
CA SER A 64 -6.17 -21.78 25.37
C SER A 64 -6.90 -21.44 24.06
N PHE A 65 -8.18 -21.82 23.99
CA PHE A 65 -9.03 -21.51 22.84
C PHE A 65 -9.45 -20.04 22.89
N PHE A 66 -9.05 -19.31 21.85
CA PHE A 66 -9.40 -17.91 21.65
C PHE A 66 -10.25 -17.79 20.39
N ILE A 67 -11.34 -17.05 20.51
CA ILE A 67 -12.21 -16.68 19.40
C ILE A 67 -11.66 -15.34 18.86
N PRO A 68 -11.28 -15.27 17.57
CA PRO A 68 -10.85 -14.02 16.94
C PRO A 68 -11.93 -12.95 17.05
N ASP A 69 -11.54 -11.68 17.18
CA ASP A 69 -12.42 -10.53 16.94
C ASP A 69 -13.80 -10.60 17.64
N ILE A 70 -13.82 -11.00 18.92
CA ILE A 70 -15.04 -11.18 19.73
C ILE A 70 -15.96 -9.96 19.75
N GLU A 71 -15.40 -8.76 19.55
CA GLU A 71 -16.14 -7.48 19.53
C GLU A 71 -17.13 -7.40 18.35
N TYR A 72 -16.85 -8.12 17.26
CA TYR A 72 -17.66 -8.14 16.04
C TYR A 72 -18.47 -9.44 15.90
N LEU A 73 -18.46 -10.31 16.91
CA LEU A 73 -19.18 -11.58 16.87
C LEU A 73 -20.66 -11.37 17.22
N SER A 74 -21.54 -11.52 16.22
CA SER A 74 -23.00 -11.34 16.40
C SER A 74 -23.67 -12.59 16.99
N ASP A 75 -23.26 -13.79 16.56
CA ASP A 75 -23.82 -15.06 17.04
C ASP A 75 -22.76 -16.04 17.56
N LEU A 76 -22.43 -15.91 18.85
CA LEU A 76 -21.57 -16.86 19.56
C LEU A 76 -22.16 -18.28 19.61
N LYS A 77 -23.49 -18.41 19.70
CA LYS A 77 -24.14 -19.71 19.83
C LYS A 77 -24.07 -20.49 18.51
N GLY A 78 -24.32 -19.81 17.41
CA GLY A 78 -24.17 -20.32 16.04
C GLY A 78 -22.75 -20.79 15.78
N LEU A 79 -21.75 -19.94 16.10
CA LEU A 79 -20.34 -20.28 15.90
C LEU A 79 -19.95 -21.56 16.65
N ILE A 80 -20.24 -21.66 17.95
CA ILE A 80 -19.87 -22.85 18.74
C ILE A 80 -20.61 -24.10 18.25
N ARG A 81 -21.88 -23.98 17.84
CA ARG A 81 -22.62 -25.09 17.25
C ARG A 81 -21.96 -25.58 15.96
N TYR A 82 -21.56 -24.66 15.07
CA TYR A 82 -20.86 -25.00 13.83
C TYR A 82 -19.51 -25.69 14.09
N LEU A 83 -18.73 -25.18 15.06
CA LEU A 83 -17.48 -25.83 15.44
C LEU A 83 -17.70 -27.23 16.05
N GLY A 84 -18.78 -27.40 16.81
CA GLY A 84 -19.22 -28.70 17.33
C GLY A 84 -19.58 -29.69 16.21
N GLU A 85 -20.18 -29.22 15.13
CA GLU A 85 -20.45 -30.02 13.93
C GLU A 85 -19.16 -30.36 13.17
N LYS A 86 -18.24 -29.40 12.98
CA LYS A 86 -16.93 -29.62 12.34
C LYS A 86 -16.08 -30.67 13.07
N VAL A 87 -16.00 -30.61 14.40
CA VAL A 87 -15.20 -31.56 15.19
C VAL A 87 -15.94 -32.89 15.40
N GLY A 88 -17.25 -32.84 15.66
CA GLY A 88 -18.06 -34.03 15.95
C GLY A 88 -18.37 -34.87 14.72
N VAL A 89 -19.04 -34.26 13.74
CA VAL A 89 -19.51 -34.92 12.51
C VAL A 89 -18.39 -34.96 11.48
N GLY A 90 -17.74 -33.82 11.24
CA GLY A 90 -16.67 -33.70 10.26
C GLY A 90 -15.40 -34.44 10.69
N LYS A 91 -15.15 -34.56 12.00
CA LYS A 91 -13.90 -35.13 12.56
C LYS A 91 -12.65 -34.44 11.99
N ILE A 92 -12.76 -33.15 11.75
CA ILE A 92 -11.71 -32.29 11.18
C ILE A 92 -11.12 -31.42 12.28
N CYS A 93 -9.81 -31.25 12.25
CA CYS A 93 -9.11 -30.34 13.14
C CYS A 93 -9.29 -28.88 12.69
N LEU A 94 -9.70 -27.99 13.60
CA LEU A 94 -9.99 -26.57 13.34
C LEU A 94 -8.80 -25.74 12.84
N TRP A 95 -7.57 -26.26 13.01
CA TRP A 95 -6.36 -25.58 12.57
C TRP A 95 -5.78 -26.17 11.28
N CYS A 96 -5.81 -27.49 11.15
CA CYS A 96 -5.27 -28.14 9.95
C CYS A 96 -6.22 -28.08 8.75
N ASN A 97 -7.53 -27.96 9.00
CA ASN A 97 -8.57 -28.08 7.97
C ASN A 97 -8.27 -29.27 7.05
N GLU A 98 -8.22 -29.03 5.74
CA GLU A 98 -7.98 -30.04 4.70
C GLU A 98 -6.51 -30.39 4.50
N LYS A 99 -5.57 -29.59 5.01
CA LYS A 99 -4.13 -29.85 4.92
C LYS A 99 -3.69 -30.94 5.92
N GLY A 100 -4.60 -31.37 6.79
CA GLY A 100 -4.37 -32.31 7.87
C GLY A 100 -4.65 -33.78 7.54
N LYS A 101 -4.44 -34.62 8.55
CA LYS A 101 -4.89 -36.01 8.53
C LYS A 101 -6.41 -36.03 8.72
N SER A 102 -7.13 -36.85 7.97
CA SER A 102 -8.52 -37.18 8.27
C SER A 102 -8.58 -38.12 9.48
N PHE A 103 -9.55 -37.90 10.38
CA PHE A 103 -9.75 -38.72 11.57
C PHE A 103 -11.04 -39.52 11.45
N TYR A 104 -11.03 -40.74 12.00
CA TYR A 104 -12.18 -41.64 11.95
C TYR A 104 -13.03 -41.61 13.24
N SER A 105 -12.51 -41.04 14.34
CA SER A 105 -13.22 -40.86 15.61
C SER A 105 -13.04 -39.44 16.17
N THR A 106 -14.01 -39.01 16.98
CA THR A 106 -13.97 -37.71 17.67
C THR A 106 -12.85 -37.67 18.71
N GLU A 107 -12.61 -38.79 19.41
CA GLU A 107 -11.50 -38.93 20.34
C GLU A 107 -10.13 -38.74 19.66
N ALA A 108 -9.95 -39.29 18.45
CA ALA A 108 -8.71 -39.14 17.71
C ALA A 108 -8.43 -37.69 17.29
N VAL A 109 -9.45 -36.95 16.86
CA VAL A 109 -9.28 -35.52 16.54
C VAL A 109 -9.03 -34.69 17.79
N GLN A 110 -9.71 -34.98 18.91
CA GLN A 110 -9.46 -34.29 20.18
C GLN A 110 -8.05 -34.54 20.72
N ALA A 111 -7.57 -35.79 20.68
CA ALA A 111 -6.20 -36.14 21.04
C ALA A 111 -5.19 -35.40 20.15
N HIS A 112 -5.40 -35.40 18.83
CA HIS A 112 -4.56 -34.65 17.90
C HIS A 112 -4.51 -33.15 18.21
N MET A 113 -5.66 -32.54 18.52
CA MET A 113 -5.76 -31.12 18.83
C MET A 113 -5.01 -30.77 20.11
N ASN A 114 -5.10 -31.62 21.15
CA ASN A 114 -4.38 -31.42 22.39
C ASN A 114 -2.87 -31.67 22.23
N ASP A 115 -2.46 -32.77 21.57
CA ASP A 115 -1.06 -33.14 21.40
C ASP A 115 -0.26 -32.12 20.58
N LYS A 116 -0.90 -31.56 19.55
CA LYS A 116 -0.29 -30.53 18.69
C LYS A 116 -0.62 -29.10 19.11
N SER A 117 -1.41 -28.91 20.16
CA SER A 117 -1.96 -27.61 20.57
C SER A 117 -2.72 -26.86 19.45
N HIS A 118 -3.39 -27.61 18.58
CA HIS A 118 -4.27 -27.09 17.53
C HIS A 118 -5.68 -26.72 18.05
N CYS A 119 -5.77 -26.30 19.32
CA CYS A 119 -7.00 -25.83 19.95
C CYS A 119 -7.24 -24.33 19.66
N LYS A 120 -6.97 -23.91 18.43
CA LYS A 120 -7.11 -22.54 17.94
C LYS A 120 -7.91 -22.55 16.65
N LEU A 121 -8.69 -21.50 16.43
CA LEU A 121 -9.41 -21.32 15.17
C LEU A 121 -8.46 -20.74 14.13
N PHE A 122 -8.35 -21.39 12.97
CA PHE A 122 -7.62 -20.83 11.83
C PHE A 122 -8.56 -19.89 11.06
N ALA A 123 -8.35 -18.58 11.23
CA ALA A 123 -9.15 -17.53 10.61
C ALA A 123 -8.34 -16.72 9.56
N ASP A 124 -7.20 -17.23 9.11
CA ASP A 124 -6.37 -16.56 8.11
C ASP A 124 -6.78 -16.99 6.69
N GLY A 125 -6.87 -16.03 5.76
CA GLY A 125 -7.16 -16.27 4.34
C GLY A 125 -8.57 -16.81 4.09
N ASP A 126 -8.71 -17.77 3.17
CA ASP A 126 -10.01 -18.30 2.71
C ASP A 126 -10.84 -18.94 3.84
N ALA A 127 -10.20 -19.41 4.92
CA ALA A 127 -10.92 -19.98 6.06
C ALA A 127 -11.77 -18.94 6.80
N ALA A 128 -11.44 -17.65 6.70
CA ALA A 128 -12.26 -16.58 7.29
C ALA A 128 -13.66 -16.50 6.67
N LEU A 129 -13.77 -16.82 5.37
CA LEU A 129 -15.04 -16.78 4.64
C LEU A 129 -16.03 -17.82 5.16
N GLU A 130 -15.56 -18.99 5.61
CA GLU A 130 -16.43 -20.03 6.19
C GLU A 130 -17.15 -19.56 7.46
N PHE A 131 -16.57 -18.59 8.17
CA PHE A 131 -17.11 -18.08 9.43
C PHE A 131 -17.79 -16.72 9.29
N ALA A 132 -17.79 -16.12 8.08
CA ALA A 132 -18.23 -14.74 7.86
C ALA A 132 -19.68 -14.49 8.32
N ASP A 133 -20.57 -15.48 8.17
CA ASP A 133 -21.98 -15.37 8.56
C ASP A 133 -22.20 -15.12 10.07
N PHE A 134 -21.22 -15.45 10.91
CA PHE A 134 -21.30 -15.27 12.36
C PHE A 134 -20.74 -13.93 12.85
N TYR A 135 -20.09 -13.16 11.97
CA TYR A 135 -19.44 -11.90 12.30
C TYR A 135 -20.11 -10.73 11.58
N ASP A 136 -20.20 -9.59 12.28
CA ASP A 136 -20.64 -8.32 11.72
C ASP A 136 -19.52 -7.28 11.83
N PHE A 137 -18.79 -7.10 10.73
CA PHE A 137 -17.69 -6.13 10.65
C PHE A 137 -18.14 -4.73 10.21
N ARG A 138 -19.46 -4.48 10.03
CA ARG A 138 -19.96 -3.18 9.52
C ARG A 138 -19.47 -2.00 10.34
N SER A 139 -19.41 -2.16 11.66
CA SER A 139 -18.94 -1.13 12.61
C SER A 139 -17.44 -0.81 12.52
N SER A 140 -16.64 -1.67 11.90
CA SER A 140 -15.19 -1.47 11.76
C SER A 140 -14.82 -0.52 10.60
N TYR A 141 -15.74 -0.30 9.66
CA TYR A 141 -15.48 0.56 8.52
C TYR A 141 -15.58 2.04 8.92
N PRO A 142 -14.58 2.87 8.58
CA PRO A 142 -14.54 4.29 8.96
C PRO A 142 -15.70 5.11 8.39
N ASP A 143 -16.34 4.62 7.33
CA ASP A 143 -17.48 5.27 6.67
C ASP A 143 -18.84 4.81 7.22
N TYR A 144 -18.87 3.94 8.23
CA TYR A 144 -20.12 3.42 8.80
C TYR A 144 -20.89 4.51 9.56
N LYS A 145 -22.13 4.77 9.13
CA LYS A 145 -23.11 5.60 9.84
C LYS A 145 -24.33 4.75 10.18
N GLU A 146 -24.74 4.76 11.45
CA GLU A 146 -25.92 4.04 11.91
C GLU A 146 -27.18 4.52 11.15
N GLY A 147 -27.81 3.64 10.37
CA GLY A 147 -29.08 3.91 9.68
C GLY A 147 -28.99 4.16 8.17
N GLU A 148 -27.79 4.25 7.60
CA GLU A 148 -27.57 4.28 6.14
C GLU A 148 -27.13 2.87 5.72
N PHE A 149 -28.00 2.13 5.03
CA PHE A 149 -27.57 0.92 4.32
C PHE A 149 -26.73 1.39 3.15
N PRO A 150 -25.43 1.06 3.07
CA PRO A 150 -24.65 1.41 1.90
C PRO A 150 -25.25 0.64 0.72
N ASP A 151 -25.70 1.36 -0.31
CA ASP A 151 -25.97 0.75 -1.60
C ASP A 151 -24.70 -0.04 -1.99
N GLU A 152 -24.84 -1.31 -2.39
CA GLU A 152 -23.73 -2.26 -2.60
C GLU A 152 -22.71 -1.85 -3.70
N ALA A 153 -22.78 -0.62 -4.20
CA ALA A 153 -22.04 -0.10 -5.33
C ALA A 153 -21.03 1.02 -5.01
N GLU A 154 -20.97 1.57 -3.79
CA GLU A 154 -20.06 2.70 -3.46
C GLU A 154 -18.88 2.36 -2.53
N LEU A 155 -18.35 1.13 -2.60
CA LEU A 155 -17.01 0.84 -2.05
C LEU A 155 -15.91 1.32 -3.03
N CYS A 156 -15.83 2.63 -3.22
CA CYS A 156 -14.71 3.26 -3.89
C CYS A 156 -14.14 4.35 -2.98
N SER A 157 -13.42 3.94 -1.93
CA SER A 157 -12.60 4.90 -1.20
C SER A 157 -11.44 5.33 -2.11
N GLU A 158 -11.56 6.54 -2.62
CA GLU A 158 -10.69 7.24 -3.57
C GLU A 158 -9.28 7.55 -3.01
N ARG A 159 -8.84 6.80 -2.00
CA ARG A 159 -7.55 6.96 -1.32
C ARG A 159 -6.86 5.60 -1.23
N LEU A 160 -6.69 5.00 -2.40
CA LEU A 160 -5.99 3.74 -2.60
C LEU A 160 -4.62 3.78 -1.90
N LEU A 161 -4.29 2.67 -1.22
CA LEU A 161 -2.93 2.38 -0.79
C LEU A 161 -2.02 2.46 -2.02
N GLY A 162 -1.25 3.54 -2.11
CA GLY A 162 -0.34 3.77 -3.22
C GLY A 162 1.03 3.21 -2.87
N TYR A 163 1.44 2.16 -3.56
CA TYR A 163 2.84 1.70 -3.50
C TYR A 163 3.60 2.31 -4.67
N ASP A 164 4.64 3.08 -4.35
CA ASP A 164 5.56 3.61 -5.35
C ASP A 164 6.79 2.69 -5.44
N ASP A 165 6.82 1.88 -6.52
CA ASP A 165 7.91 0.94 -6.81
C ASP A 165 9.28 1.64 -6.93
N GLU A 166 9.31 2.90 -7.39
CA GLU A 166 10.56 3.61 -7.64
C GLU A 166 11.18 4.14 -6.34
N THR A 167 10.35 4.74 -5.48
CA THR A 167 10.81 5.28 -4.19
C THR A 167 10.79 4.25 -3.07
N MET A 168 10.19 3.06 -3.29
CA MET A 168 9.97 2.03 -2.28
C MET A 168 9.26 2.59 -1.04
N GLU A 169 8.28 3.47 -1.28
CA GLU A 169 7.45 4.12 -0.28
C GLU A 169 5.99 3.62 -0.38
N LEU A 170 5.38 3.35 0.76
CA LEU A 170 3.96 3.06 0.88
C LEU A 170 3.23 4.31 1.38
N ILE A 171 2.31 4.83 0.57
CA ILE A 171 1.47 5.98 0.88
C ILE A 171 0.15 5.47 1.45
N LEU A 172 -0.13 5.81 2.70
CA LEU A 172 -1.37 5.41 3.36
C LEU A 172 -2.54 6.31 2.96
N PRO A 173 -3.79 5.83 3.11
CA PRO A 173 -4.99 6.65 3.02
C PRO A 173 -4.97 7.85 3.98
N SER A 174 -4.21 7.79 5.08
CA SER A 174 -4.02 8.93 5.99
C SER A 174 -3.12 10.04 5.42
N GLY A 175 -2.44 9.80 4.30
CA GLY A 175 -1.42 10.67 3.70
C GLY A 175 -0.01 10.47 4.29
N ALA A 176 0.16 9.57 5.26
CA ALA A 176 1.47 9.21 5.78
C ALA A 176 2.28 8.43 4.72
N ARG A 177 3.61 8.58 4.74
CA ARG A 177 4.53 7.83 3.89
C ARG A 177 5.38 6.90 4.75
N LEU A 178 5.34 5.60 4.45
CA LEU A 178 6.13 4.58 5.14
C LEU A 178 7.22 4.07 4.22
N GLY A 179 8.47 4.15 4.67
CA GLY A 179 9.61 3.67 3.90
C GLY A 179 9.83 2.16 4.04
N HIS A 180 10.39 1.53 3.00
CA HIS A 180 10.73 0.11 3.03
C HIS A 180 11.89 -0.23 3.99
N ARG A 181 11.84 -1.41 4.63
CA ARG A 181 12.85 -1.88 5.61
C ARG A 181 14.28 -1.95 5.04
N SER A 182 14.43 -2.19 3.73
CA SER A 182 15.75 -2.23 3.07
C SER A 182 16.48 -0.89 3.13
N LEU A 183 15.76 0.23 3.22
CA LEU A 183 16.31 1.57 3.28
C LEU A 183 16.54 2.07 4.72
N MET A 184 16.32 1.22 5.73
CA MET A 184 16.48 1.57 7.15
C MET A 184 17.87 2.13 7.49
N ARG A 185 18.93 1.66 6.80
CA ARG A 185 20.28 2.22 6.97
C ARG A 185 20.31 3.72 6.63
N TYR A 186 19.64 4.12 5.55
CA TYR A 186 19.57 5.51 5.09
C TYR A 186 18.62 6.34 5.94
N TYR A 187 17.49 5.78 6.36
CA TYR A 187 16.56 6.47 7.28
C TYR A 187 17.17 6.77 8.65
N LYS A 188 18.14 5.97 9.08
CA LYS A 188 18.93 6.22 10.31
C LYS A 188 20.07 7.22 10.10
N GLN A 189 20.41 7.59 8.87
CA GLN A 189 21.45 8.59 8.60
C GLN A 189 20.97 9.96 9.05
N ARG A 190 21.81 10.62 9.85
CA ARG A 190 21.65 12.03 10.17
C ARG A 190 22.66 12.80 9.37
N PHE A 191 22.21 13.44 8.28
CA PHE A 191 23.04 14.45 7.63
C PHE A 191 23.19 15.62 8.59
N GLY A 192 24.41 16.17 8.67
CA GLY A 192 24.62 17.40 9.42
C GLY A 192 23.71 18.49 8.87
N LEU A 193 23.20 19.36 9.75
CA LEU A 193 22.50 20.58 9.34
C LEU A 193 23.32 21.24 8.23
N SER A 194 22.68 21.54 7.10
CA SER A 194 23.34 22.27 6.03
C SER A 194 23.88 23.55 6.66
N ARG A 195 25.21 23.63 6.81
CA ARG A 195 25.86 24.87 7.20
C ARG A 195 25.58 25.79 6.03
N ALA A 196 24.55 26.64 6.16
CA ALA A 196 24.49 27.87 5.41
C ALA A 196 25.80 28.59 5.76
N VAL A 197 26.80 28.46 4.88
CA VAL A 197 28.06 29.17 5.03
C VAL A 197 27.66 30.62 4.92
N ALA A 198 27.48 31.28 6.06
CA ALA A 198 27.40 32.72 6.09
C ALA A 198 28.71 33.20 5.48
N VAL A 199 28.67 33.65 4.22
CA VAL A 199 29.83 34.20 3.54
C VAL A 199 30.16 35.50 4.24
N ALA A 200 30.89 35.40 5.34
CA ALA A 200 31.48 36.54 6.00
C ALA A 200 32.46 37.14 4.98
N LYS A 201 32.11 38.32 4.45
CA LYS A 201 32.92 39.04 3.47
C LYS A 201 34.19 39.57 4.14
N ASN A 202 35.13 38.67 4.46
CA ASN A 202 36.41 38.99 5.08
C ASN A 202 37.43 39.44 4.02
N GLN A 203 37.07 40.46 3.24
CA GLN A 203 37.87 40.97 2.12
C GLN A 203 39.31 41.35 2.55
N LYS A 204 39.47 41.85 3.79
CA LYS A 204 40.77 42.23 4.37
C LYS A 204 41.66 41.03 4.70
N ALA A 205 41.10 39.88 5.06
CA ALA A 205 41.88 38.67 5.34
C ALA A 205 42.28 37.96 4.04
N VAL A 206 41.32 37.87 3.10
CA VAL A 206 41.56 37.31 1.76
C VAL A 206 42.63 38.11 1.02
N GLY A 207 42.63 39.44 1.12
CA GLY A 207 43.67 40.29 0.52
C GLY A 207 45.07 40.05 1.06
N ARG A 208 45.21 39.81 2.38
CA ARG A 208 46.50 39.48 3.02
C ARG A 208 47.02 38.11 2.58
N ILE A 209 46.15 37.11 2.53
CA ILE A 209 46.48 35.77 2.04
C ILE A 209 46.88 35.84 0.55
N LEU A 210 46.17 36.63 -0.25
CA LEU A 210 46.52 36.82 -1.67
C LEU A 210 47.89 37.48 -1.86
N GLN A 211 48.30 38.39 -0.98
CA GLN A 211 49.64 39.00 -1.00
C GLN A 211 50.73 37.99 -0.62
N GLN A 212 50.47 37.13 0.36
CA GLN A 212 51.39 36.04 0.72
C GLN A 212 51.54 35.04 -0.42
N TYR A 213 50.44 34.65 -1.07
CA TYR A 213 50.46 33.78 -2.25
C TYR A 213 51.24 34.42 -3.40
N ARG A 214 51.07 35.72 -3.66
CA ARG A 214 51.89 36.44 -4.64
C ARG A 214 53.38 36.43 -4.30
N ALA A 215 53.73 36.61 -3.02
CA ALA A 215 55.13 36.57 -2.56
C ALA A 215 55.76 35.17 -2.72
N LEU A 216 54.95 34.12 -2.64
CA LEU A 216 55.35 32.72 -2.87
C LEU A 216 55.35 32.34 -4.36
N GLY A 217 55.12 33.29 -5.26
CA GLY A 217 55.11 33.04 -6.71
C GLY A 217 53.79 32.47 -7.24
N TRP A 218 52.75 32.35 -6.41
CA TRP A 218 51.41 32.00 -6.87
C TRP A 218 50.79 33.23 -7.54
N THR A 219 51.02 33.36 -8.84
CA THR A 219 50.24 34.25 -9.71
C THR A 219 49.06 33.44 -10.21
N GLY A 220 47.89 33.63 -9.59
CA GLY A 220 46.66 33.05 -10.12
C GLY A 220 46.54 33.34 -11.62
N SER A 221 46.18 32.33 -12.40
CA SER A 221 46.06 32.32 -13.87
C SER A 221 45.27 33.51 -14.48
N THR A 222 44.56 34.28 -13.66
CA THR A 222 43.67 35.37 -14.06
C THR A 222 44.31 36.76 -14.14
N GLY A 223 45.58 36.95 -13.72
CA GLY A 223 46.22 38.28 -13.74
C GLY A 223 46.30 38.89 -15.16
N ALA A 224 46.69 38.10 -16.14
CA ALA A 224 46.76 38.52 -17.54
C ALA A 224 45.36 38.68 -18.18
N ALA A 225 44.38 37.87 -17.77
CA ALA A 225 43.01 37.94 -18.26
C ALA A 225 42.30 39.22 -17.78
N LEU A 226 42.44 39.56 -16.49
CA LEU A 226 41.88 40.79 -15.91
C LEU A 226 42.58 42.06 -16.41
N ALA A 227 43.87 41.99 -16.74
CA ALA A 227 44.55 43.08 -17.44
C ALA A 227 43.98 43.25 -18.86
N ARG A 228 43.85 42.15 -19.61
CA ARG A 228 43.24 42.13 -20.95
C ARG A 228 41.83 42.72 -20.96
N GLU A 229 40.98 42.37 -19.99
CA GLU A 229 39.61 42.89 -19.91
C GLU A 229 39.57 44.41 -19.66
N ARG A 230 40.42 44.92 -18.77
CA ARG A 230 40.53 46.37 -18.52
C ARG A 230 41.04 47.12 -19.75
N ASP A 231 42.04 46.57 -20.43
CA ASP A 231 42.59 47.13 -21.65
C ASP A 231 41.54 47.12 -22.78
N MET A 232 40.78 46.04 -22.94
CA MET A 232 39.66 45.95 -23.90
C MET A 232 38.58 47.00 -23.61
N GLN A 233 38.20 47.22 -22.35
CA GLN A 233 37.24 48.27 -21.98
C GLN A 233 37.77 49.68 -22.26
N TYR A 234 39.07 49.92 -22.08
CA TYR A 234 39.70 51.19 -22.44
C TYR A 234 39.70 51.41 -23.95
N VAL A 235 40.10 50.39 -24.73
CA VAL A 235 40.11 50.41 -26.19
C VAL A 235 38.70 50.66 -26.74
N GLN A 236 37.68 49.98 -26.20
CA GLN A 236 36.29 50.17 -26.61
C GLN A 236 35.81 51.62 -26.36
N ARG A 237 36.14 52.21 -25.20
CA ARG A 237 35.81 53.61 -24.88
C ARG A 237 36.51 54.60 -25.80
N MET A 238 37.79 54.36 -26.13
CA MET A 238 38.51 55.24 -27.05
C MET A 238 37.97 55.13 -28.47
N LYS A 239 37.63 53.90 -28.91
CA LYS A 239 37.03 53.65 -30.22
C LYS A 239 35.66 54.32 -30.36
N SER A 240 34.78 54.21 -29.36
CA SER A 240 33.46 54.86 -29.40
C SER A 240 33.57 56.39 -29.40
N LYS A 241 34.46 56.96 -28.57
CA LYS A 241 34.75 58.41 -28.57
C LYS A 241 35.28 58.90 -29.92
N TRP A 242 36.17 58.14 -30.55
CA TRP A 242 36.70 58.48 -31.86
C TRP A 242 35.63 58.38 -32.95
N LEU A 243 34.83 57.31 -32.97
CA LEU A 243 33.71 57.13 -33.89
C LEU A 243 32.71 58.28 -33.80
N LEU A 244 32.32 58.68 -32.59
CA LEU A 244 31.43 59.81 -32.37
C LEU A 244 32.05 61.11 -32.91
N LYS A 245 33.31 61.39 -32.58
CA LYS A 245 34.00 62.61 -33.03
C LYS A 245 34.13 62.66 -34.56
N THR A 246 34.43 61.53 -35.20
CA THR A 246 34.50 61.42 -36.65
C THR A 246 33.11 61.55 -37.29
N GLY A 247 32.08 60.91 -36.72
CA GLY A 247 30.70 61.01 -37.18
C GLY A 247 30.15 62.45 -37.12
N MET A 248 30.36 63.14 -36.00
CA MET A 248 29.95 64.55 -35.86
C MET A 248 30.66 65.46 -36.86
N LYS A 249 31.95 65.22 -37.13
CA LYS A 249 32.69 65.97 -38.17
C LYS A 249 32.17 65.66 -39.58
N ASN A 250 31.77 64.40 -39.83
CA ASN A 250 31.25 63.97 -41.12
C ASN A 250 29.96 64.68 -41.53
N ASN A 251 29.16 65.17 -40.57
CA ASN A 251 27.96 65.97 -40.87
C ASN A 251 28.29 67.20 -41.73
N ALA A 252 29.45 67.84 -41.52
CA ALA A 252 29.90 68.97 -42.31
C ALA A 252 30.82 68.55 -43.46
N THR A 253 31.75 67.62 -43.24
CA THR A 253 32.76 67.25 -44.25
C THR A 253 32.24 66.35 -45.36
N LYS A 254 31.19 65.55 -45.12
CA LYS A 254 30.63 64.63 -46.13
C LYS A 254 29.40 65.18 -46.85
N GLN A 255 28.73 66.18 -46.29
CA GLN A 255 27.53 66.78 -46.90
C GLN A 255 27.86 68.07 -47.68
N MET A 256 28.90 68.04 -48.53
CA MET A 256 29.38 69.24 -49.25
C MET A 256 28.34 69.84 -50.22
N HIS A 257 27.41 69.02 -50.72
CA HIS A 257 26.32 69.45 -51.62
C HIS A 257 24.95 69.18 -50.99
N PHE A 258 24.80 69.48 -49.70
CA PHE A 258 23.53 69.32 -49.00
C PHE A 258 22.46 70.26 -49.59
N ARG A 259 21.30 69.69 -49.99
CA ARG A 259 20.16 70.44 -50.51
C ARG A 259 19.06 70.50 -49.44
N PRO A 260 18.69 71.68 -48.90
CA PRO A 260 17.58 71.79 -47.97
C PRO A 260 16.24 71.51 -48.67
N GLN A 261 15.37 70.76 -48.00
CA GLN A 261 14.08 70.32 -48.55
C GLN A 261 13.01 71.42 -48.51
N VAL A 262 13.06 72.30 -47.51
CA VAL A 262 12.18 73.46 -47.39
C VAL A 262 12.99 74.71 -47.72
N ARG A 263 12.50 75.50 -48.68
CA ARG A 263 13.02 76.84 -48.98
C ARG A 263 12.01 77.85 -48.44
N PHE A 264 12.49 78.74 -47.57
CA PHE A 264 11.74 79.92 -47.16
C PHE A 264 11.77 80.97 -48.26
#